data_AF-A0A937XPR0-F1
#
_entry.id   AF-A0A937XPR0-F1
#
_cell.length_a   1.000
_cell.length_b   1.000
_cell.length_c   1.000
_cell.angle_alpha   90.00
_cell.angle_beta   90.00
_cell.angle_gamma   90.00
#
_symmetry.space_group_name_H-M   'P 1'
#
loop_
_entity.id
_entity.type
_entity.pdbx_description
1 polymer ?
#
loop_
_entity_poly.entity_id
_entity_poly.type
_entity_poly.pdbx_seq_one_letter_code
_entity_poly.pdbx_strand_id
1 'polypeptide(L)'
;DGIDAAVLYPTLGMFYGAITDPDFAAAVCRAYYLWIADFCNTHPGRLIGMAMLPMQSVERSVEELTYARNTLGLCGGFLRPNPYNKRLLSDPVYDLVWATAQDLDMPIAFHEAAGGLHLLGADRVSGFGARHIAAHTLEMQLASLSVI
;
A
#
# COMPACT_ATOMS: atom_id res chain seq x y z
N ASP A 1 -9.69 -9.12 24.72
CA ASP A 1 -8.44 -8.33 24.73
C ASP A 1 -8.69 -6.84 24.98
N GLY A 2 -9.92 -6.32 24.76
CA GLY A 2 -10.25 -4.92 25.04
C GLY A 2 -10.01 -3.99 23.84
N ILE A 3 -9.92 -4.55 22.63
CA ILE A 3 -9.70 -3.79 21.40
C ILE A 3 -11.03 -3.42 20.75
N ASP A 4 -11.30 -2.12 20.61
CA ASP A 4 -12.53 -1.62 20.00
C ASP A 4 -12.58 -1.89 18.49
N ALA A 5 -11.51 -1.54 17.76
CA ALA A 5 -11.37 -1.76 16.33
C ALA A 5 -9.93 -2.09 15.92
N ALA A 6 -9.77 -2.75 14.78
CA ALA A 6 -8.50 -3.13 14.18
C ALA A 6 -8.46 -2.75 12.70
N VAL A 7 -7.36 -2.09 12.31
CA VAL A 7 -7.06 -1.78 10.91
C VAL A 7 -6.26 -2.94 10.31
N LEU A 8 -6.73 -3.46 9.18
CA LEU A 8 -6.23 -4.69 8.58
C LEU A 8 -5.38 -4.36 7.34
N TYR A 9 -4.13 -4.79 7.39
CA TYR A 9 -3.18 -4.75 6.27
C TYR A 9 -2.98 -6.18 5.73
N PRO A 10 -2.69 -6.36 4.44
CA PRO A 10 -2.41 -7.68 3.90
C PRO A 10 -1.00 -8.15 4.27
N THR A 11 -0.82 -9.47 4.28
CA THR A 11 0.51 -10.09 4.38
C THR A 11 1.08 -10.41 3.01
N LEU A 12 0.41 -11.27 2.23
CA LEU A 12 0.86 -11.62 0.87
C LEU A 12 0.70 -10.45 -0.10
N GLY A 13 -0.33 -9.64 0.12
CA GLY A 13 -0.56 -8.43 -0.66
C GLY A 13 0.63 -7.47 -0.62
N MET A 14 1.51 -7.51 0.38
CA MET A 14 2.70 -6.65 0.45
C MET A 14 3.70 -6.84 -0.71
N PHE A 15 3.60 -7.94 -1.46
CA PHE A 15 4.50 -8.25 -2.57
C PHE A 15 3.96 -7.82 -3.94
N TYR A 16 2.74 -7.28 -4.02
CA TYR A 16 2.14 -6.85 -5.29
C TYR A 16 2.99 -5.80 -6.04
N GLY A 17 3.78 -5.00 -5.31
CA GLY A 17 4.69 -4.02 -5.90
C GLY A 17 5.75 -4.63 -6.82
N ALA A 18 6.06 -5.92 -6.65
CA ALA A 18 6.99 -6.65 -7.52
C ALA A 18 6.38 -6.98 -8.90
N ILE A 19 5.06 -6.86 -9.06
CA ILE A 19 4.39 -7.05 -10.35
C ILE A 19 4.75 -5.86 -11.25
N THR A 20 5.16 -6.16 -12.49
CA THR A 20 5.55 -5.14 -13.48
C THR A 20 4.43 -4.79 -14.45
N ASP A 21 3.50 -5.72 -14.71
CA ASP A 21 2.32 -5.49 -15.54
C ASP A 21 1.28 -4.66 -14.75
N PRO A 22 0.94 -3.43 -15.19
CA PRO A 22 0.05 -2.56 -14.44
C PRO A 22 -1.39 -3.10 -14.34
N ASP A 23 -1.89 -3.75 -15.38
CA ASP A 23 -3.25 -4.28 -15.41
C ASP A 23 -3.37 -5.49 -14.49
N PHE A 24 -2.33 -6.34 -14.47
CA PHE A 24 -2.28 -7.46 -13.53
C PHE A 24 -2.14 -6.98 -12.08
N ALA A 25 -1.30 -5.97 -11.81
CA ALA A 25 -1.18 -5.39 -10.47
C ALA A 25 -2.52 -4.81 -9.99
N ALA A 26 -3.24 -4.10 -10.85
CA ALA A 26 -4.58 -3.56 -10.56
C ALA A 26 -5.59 -4.68 -10.30
N ALA A 27 -5.59 -5.75 -11.12
CA ALA A 27 -6.47 -6.89 -10.93
C ALA A 27 -6.23 -7.62 -9.59
N VAL A 28 -4.96 -7.78 -9.19
CA VAL A 28 -4.59 -8.35 -7.87
C VAL A 28 -5.09 -7.45 -6.74
N CYS A 29 -4.95 -6.14 -6.88
CA CYS A 29 -5.49 -5.18 -5.92
C CYS A 29 -7.01 -5.28 -5.80
N ARG A 30 -7.73 -5.29 -6.93
CA ARG A 30 -9.18 -5.45 -6.97
C ARG A 30 -9.64 -6.73 -6.30
N ALA A 31 -9.00 -7.86 -6.60
CA ALA A 31 -9.33 -9.14 -5.99
C ALA A 31 -9.17 -9.10 -4.47
N TYR A 32 -8.11 -8.46 -3.98
CA TYR A 32 -7.91 -8.24 -2.55
C TYR A 32 -8.98 -7.32 -1.94
N TYR A 33 -9.38 -6.24 -2.61
CA TYR A 33 -10.42 -5.34 -2.07
C TYR A 33 -11.76 -6.05 -1.88
N LEU A 34 -12.16 -6.85 -2.87
CA LEU A 34 -13.40 -7.63 -2.81
C LEU A 34 -13.36 -8.58 -1.61
N TRP A 35 -12.24 -9.26 -1.41
CA TRP A 35 -12.05 -10.15 -0.27
C TRP A 35 -12.03 -9.41 1.06
N ILE A 36 -11.26 -8.33 1.20
CA ILE A 36 -11.13 -7.64 2.50
C ILE A 36 -12.42 -6.91 2.89
N ALA A 37 -13.15 -6.34 1.92
CA ALA A 37 -14.45 -5.74 2.17
C ALA A 37 -15.45 -6.79 2.68
N ASP A 38 -15.52 -7.96 2.03
CA ASP A 38 -16.35 -9.08 2.49
C ASP A 38 -15.94 -9.58 3.89
N PHE A 39 -14.64 -9.73 4.12
CA PHE A 39 -14.12 -10.15 5.41
C PHE A 39 -14.47 -9.16 6.54
N CYS A 40 -14.32 -7.85 6.30
CA CYS A 40 -14.65 -6.82 7.27
C CYS A 40 -16.16 -6.77 7.59
N ASN A 41 -17.02 -7.17 6.66
CA ASN A 41 -18.46 -7.27 6.89
C ASN A 41 -18.85 -8.35 7.93
N THR A 42 -17.92 -9.24 8.31
CA THR A 42 -18.17 -10.16 9.45
C THR A 42 -18.30 -9.40 10.78
N HIS A 43 -17.65 -8.25 10.92
CA HIS A 43 -17.71 -7.39 12.12
C HIS A 43 -17.59 -5.90 11.74
N PRO A 44 -18.66 -5.31 11.16
CA PRO A 44 -18.64 -3.93 10.70
C PRO A 44 -18.31 -2.94 11.82
N GLY A 45 -17.49 -1.95 11.53
CA GLY A 45 -17.03 -0.95 12.50
C GLY A 45 -15.93 -1.42 13.46
N ARG A 46 -15.67 -2.74 13.55
CA ARG A 46 -14.53 -3.29 14.31
C ARG A 46 -13.38 -3.71 13.41
N LEU A 47 -13.66 -4.23 12.22
CA LEU A 47 -12.64 -4.59 11.24
C LEU A 47 -12.65 -3.57 10.11
N ILE A 48 -11.49 -2.94 9.86
CA ILE A 48 -11.34 -1.87 8.89
C ILE A 48 -10.25 -2.26 7.89
N GLY A 49 -10.65 -2.60 6.67
CA GLY A 49 -9.72 -2.98 5.60
C GLY A 49 -9.08 -1.78 4.92
N MET A 50 -7.79 -1.89 4.59
CA MET A 50 -7.03 -0.89 3.83
C MET A 50 -6.87 -1.33 2.38
N ALA A 51 -7.02 -0.43 1.42
CA ALA A 51 -6.79 -0.72 0.00
C ALA A 51 -5.28 -0.73 -0.35
N MET A 52 -4.80 -1.72 -1.11
CA MET A 52 -3.53 -1.63 -1.86
C MET A 52 -3.59 -0.54 -2.94
N LEU A 53 -2.47 0.06 -3.37
CA LEU A 53 -2.46 1.03 -4.48
C LEU A 53 -1.58 0.56 -5.65
N PRO A 54 -2.10 0.24 -6.85
CA PRO A 54 -1.31 -0.26 -7.99
C PRO A 54 -0.43 0.82 -8.66
N MET A 55 0.61 1.29 -7.94
CA MET A 55 1.52 2.38 -8.34
C MET A 55 2.37 2.10 -9.59
N GLN A 56 2.21 0.94 -10.21
CA GLN A 56 2.70 0.63 -11.55
C GLN A 56 2.04 1.52 -12.63
N SER A 57 0.82 2.00 -12.41
CA SER A 57 0.14 2.99 -13.27
C SER A 57 -0.62 4.00 -12.41
N VAL A 58 -0.49 5.27 -12.75
CA VAL A 58 -1.21 6.37 -12.10
C VAL A 58 -2.70 6.24 -12.40
N GLU A 59 -3.04 5.97 -13.66
CA GLU A 59 -4.42 5.80 -14.12
C GLU A 59 -5.10 4.67 -13.36
N ARG A 60 -4.45 3.50 -13.27
CA ARG A 60 -4.97 2.36 -12.50
C ARG A 60 -5.08 2.67 -11.01
N SER A 61 -4.12 3.40 -10.44
CA SER A 61 -4.18 3.77 -9.02
C SER A 61 -5.38 4.65 -8.69
N VAL A 62 -5.67 5.63 -9.55
CA VAL A 62 -6.83 6.53 -9.41
C VAL A 62 -8.15 5.76 -9.56
N GLU A 63 -8.24 4.90 -10.59
CA GLU A 63 -9.42 4.06 -10.83
C GLU A 63 -9.70 3.13 -9.63
N GLU A 64 -8.68 2.45 -9.13
CA GLU A 64 -8.80 1.49 -8.04
C GLU A 64 -9.08 2.15 -6.69
N LEU A 65 -8.48 3.30 -6.38
CA LEU A 65 -8.81 4.07 -5.17
C LEU A 65 -10.27 4.54 -5.19
N THR A 66 -10.71 5.08 -6.32
CA THR A 66 -12.09 5.53 -6.50
C THR A 66 -13.08 4.37 -6.32
N TYR A 67 -12.77 3.21 -6.88
CA TYR A 67 -13.58 2.01 -6.71
C TYR A 67 -13.61 1.53 -5.26
N ALA A 68 -12.44 1.42 -4.62
CA ALA A 68 -12.29 0.99 -3.22
C ALA A 68 -13.13 1.86 -2.28
N ARG A 69 -13.09 3.19 -2.46
CA ARG A 69 -13.89 4.13 -1.66
C ARG A 69 -15.37 4.07 -1.99
N ASN A 70 -15.71 4.35 -3.25
CA ASN A 70 -17.09 4.68 -3.62
C ASN A 70 -17.97 3.44 -3.80
N THR A 71 -17.36 2.29 -4.12
CA THR A 71 -18.11 1.04 -4.33
C THR A 71 -18.05 0.12 -3.11
N LEU A 72 -16.89 0.01 -2.46
CA LEU A 72 -16.69 -0.93 -1.35
C LEU A 72 -16.67 -0.28 0.02
N GLY A 73 -16.62 1.05 0.10
CA GLY A 73 -16.60 1.76 1.38
C GLY A 73 -15.30 1.62 2.18
N LEU A 74 -14.19 1.23 1.53
CA LEU A 74 -12.89 1.18 2.21
C LEU A 74 -12.48 2.61 2.63
N CYS A 75 -11.89 2.71 3.82
CA CYS A 75 -11.67 4.00 4.49
C CYS A 75 -10.23 4.51 4.39
N GLY A 76 -9.34 3.80 3.70
CA GLY A 76 -7.95 4.20 3.57
C GLY A 76 -7.18 3.27 2.64
N GLY A 77 -5.97 3.69 2.30
CA GLY A 77 -5.04 2.93 1.47
C GLY A 77 -3.74 2.64 2.19
N PHE A 78 -3.01 1.64 1.71
CA PHE A 78 -1.64 1.43 2.12
C PHE A 78 -0.73 1.27 0.91
N LEU A 79 0.52 1.67 1.12
CA LEU A 79 1.58 1.57 0.14
C LEU A 79 2.87 1.15 0.83
N ARG A 80 3.74 0.42 0.13
CA ARG A 80 5.10 0.24 0.64
C ARG A 80 5.91 1.53 0.43
N PRO A 81 6.80 1.90 1.35
CA PRO A 81 7.59 3.13 1.24
C PRO A 81 8.62 3.12 0.10
N ASN A 82 8.74 2.03 -0.68
CA ASN A 82 9.76 1.88 -1.71
C ASN A 82 9.40 2.63 -3.02
N PRO A 83 10.40 2.87 -3.89
CA PRO A 83 10.16 3.36 -5.25
C PRO A 83 9.37 2.38 -6.11
N TYR A 84 8.41 2.89 -6.88
CA TYR A 84 7.67 2.15 -7.91
C TYR A 84 8.10 2.64 -9.29
N ASN A 85 8.24 1.74 -10.27
CA ASN A 85 8.74 2.10 -11.61
C ASN A 85 10.05 2.93 -11.61
N LYS A 86 10.92 2.71 -10.61
CA LYS A 86 12.16 3.48 -10.37
C LYS A 86 11.94 4.97 -10.06
N ARG A 87 10.73 5.35 -9.65
CA ARG A 87 10.37 6.71 -9.24
C ARG A 87 10.12 6.75 -7.75
N LEU A 88 10.55 7.84 -7.13
CA LEU A 88 10.25 8.12 -5.73
C LEU A 88 8.77 8.42 -5.57
N LEU A 89 8.26 8.30 -4.35
CA LEU A 89 6.86 8.64 -4.04
C LEU A 89 6.57 10.14 -4.21
N SER A 90 7.62 10.97 -4.18
CA SER A 90 7.59 12.43 -4.44
C SER A 90 7.60 12.78 -5.92
N ASP A 91 7.71 11.81 -6.83
CA ASP A 91 7.76 12.11 -8.25
C ASP A 91 6.42 12.74 -8.68
N PRO A 92 6.42 13.90 -9.37
CA PRO A 92 5.20 14.60 -9.75
C PRO A 92 4.21 13.77 -10.57
N VAL A 93 4.66 12.66 -11.18
CA VAL A 93 3.75 11.72 -11.85
C VAL A 93 2.69 11.15 -10.89
N TYR A 94 2.99 11.06 -9.59
CA TYR A 94 2.10 10.53 -8.56
C TYR A 94 1.20 11.58 -7.92
N ASP A 95 1.36 12.87 -8.26
CA ASP A 95 0.54 13.96 -7.69
C ASP A 95 -0.96 13.70 -7.87
N LEU A 96 -1.35 13.14 -9.01
CA LEU A 96 -2.75 12.81 -9.26
C LEU A 96 -3.27 11.70 -8.33
N VAL A 97 -2.43 10.73 -7.96
CA VAL A 97 -2.81 9.68 -7.00
C VAL A 97 -3.02 10.29 -5.61
N TRP A 98 -2.12 11.19 -5.20
CA TRP A 98 -2.20 11.87 -3.91
C TRP A 98 -3.41 12.81 -3.83
N ALA A 99 -3.65 13.61 -4.87
CA ALA A 99 -4.84 14.44 -4.98
C ALA A 99 -6.13 13.61 -4.93
N THR A 100 -6.16 12.47 -5.63
CA THR A 100 -7.32 11.55 -5.60
C THR A 100 -7.56 11.00 -4.20
N ALA A 101 -6.51 10.56 -3.50
CA ALA A 101 -6.63 10.07 -2.13
C ALA A 101 -7.14 11.16 -1.18
N GLN A 102 -6.66 12.40 -1.35
CA GLN A 102 -7.14 13.57 -0.60
C GLN A 102 -8.62 13.86 -0.88
N ASP A 103 -9.04 13.91 -2.14
CA ASP A 103 -10.42 14.19 -2.55
C ASP A 103 -11.41 13.13 -2.05
N LEU A 104 -10.95 11.87 -1.95
CA LEU A 104 -11.74 10.74 -1.45
C LEU A 104 -11.77 10.63 0.09
N ASP A 105 -11.03 11.49 0.79
CA ASP A 105 -10.79 11.43 2.24
C ASP A 105 -10.23 10.05 2.66
N MET A 106 -9.23 9.57 1.91
CA MET A 106 -8.56 8.29 2.14
C MET A 106 -7.12 8.51 2.63
N PRO A 107 -6.83 8.34 3.93
CA PRO A 107 -5.46 8.34 4.40
C PRO A 107 -4.66 7.20 3.75
N ILE A 108 -3.42 7.50 3.35
CA ILE A 108 -2.47 6.51 2.83
C ILE A 108 -1.44 6.21 3.91
N ALA A 109 -1.41 4.95 4.36
CA ALA A 109 -0.47 4.46 5.34
C ALA A 109 0.72 3.78 4.66
N PHE A 110 1.95 4.11 5.10
CA PHE A 110 3.14 3.41 4.64
C PHE A 110 3.44 2.22 5.55
N HIS A 111 3.60 1.04 4.95
CA HIS A 111 3.95 -0.18 5.68
C HIS A 111 4.96 -1.00 4.89
N GLU A 112 6.12 -1.26 5.47
CA GLU A 112 7.21 -2.00 4.81
C GLU A 112 7.06 -3.53 4.97
N ALA A 113 7.66 -4.28 4.05
CA ALA A 113 7.91 -5.71 4.07
C ALA A 113 9.37 -6.02 3.67
N ALA A 114 9.77 -7.30 3.77
CA ALA A 114 11.08 -7.74 3.29
C ALA A 114 10.91 -8.67 2.07
N GLY A 115 11.41 -8.24 0.90
CA GLY A 115 11.40 -9.00 -0.36
C GLY A 115 10.51 -8.39 -1.45
N GLY A 116 10.67 -8.86 -2.69
CA GLY A 116 9.89 -8.42 -3.86
C GLY A 116 10.29 -7.05 -4.45
N LEU A 117 10.58 -6.07 -3.60
CA LEU A 117 11.08 -4.76 -3.98
C LEU A 117 12.53 -4.57 -3.52
N HIS A 118 13.22 -3.59 -4.11
CA HIS A 118 14.53 -3.16 -3.61
C HIS A 118 14.39 -2.68 -2.16
N LEU A 119 15.34 -3.07 -1.32
CA LEU A 119 15.38 -2.73 0.10
C LEU A 119 16.68 -1.98 0.39
N LEU A 120 16.57 -0.76 0.90
CA LEU A 120 17.72 0.04 1.27
C LEU A 120 18.58 -0.69 2.32
N GLY A 121 19.88 -0.77 2.07
CA GLY A 121 20.86 -1.36 2.99
C GLY A 121 20.87 -2.89 3.03
N ALA A 122 20.08 -3.57 2.20
CA ALA A 122 20.07 -5.04 2.14
C ALA A 122 21.39 -5.66 1.64
N ASP A 123 22.23 -4.87 0.98
CA ASP A 123 23.60 -5.17 0.57
C ASP A 123 24.61 -5.07 1.74
N ARG A 124 24.24 -4.43 2.84
CA ARG A 124 25.10 -4.19 4.01
C ARG A 124 24.92 -5.20 5.13
N VAL A 125 23.93 -6.08 5.04
CA VAL A 125 23.57 -7.06 6.07
C VAL A 125 23.19 -8.42 5.47
N SER A 126 23.42 -9.49 6.24
CA SER A 126 23.10 -10.87 5.84
C SER A 126 21.94 -11.45 6.66
N GLY A 127 21.17 -12.35 6.03
CA GLY A 127 20.02 -12.99 6.66
C GLY A 127 18.73 -12.16 6.59
N PHE A 128 17.58 -12.86 6.61
CA PHE A 128 16.26 -12.24 6.49
C PHE A 128 15.97 -11.24 7.61
N GLY A 129 16.23 -11.63 8.87
CA GLY A 129 15.95 -10.78 10.04
C GLY A 129 16.71 -9.47 10.02
N ALA A 130 18.00 -9.47 9.69
CA ALA A 130 18.79 -8.25 9.64
C ALA A 130 18.36 -7.32 8.49
N ARG A 131 18.08 -7.87 7.30
CA ARG A 131 17.54 -7.10 6.16
C ARG A 131 16.18 -6.48 6.50
N HIS A 132 15.32 -7.25 7.17
CA HIS A 132 14.01 -6.79 7.63
C HIS A 132 14.16 -5.60 8.60
N ILE A 133 14.96 -5.75 9.67
CA ILE A 133 15.17 -4.70 10.68
C ILE A 133 15.71 -3.40 10.05
N ALA A 134 16.72 -3.51 9.16
CA ALA A 134 17.34 -2.35 8.54
C ALA A 134 16.38 -1.64 7.57
N ALA A 135 15.76 -2.39 6.65
CA ALA A 135 14.94 -1.81 5.60
C ALA A 135 13.66 -1.14 6.15
N HIS A 136 12.97 -1.77 7.11
CA HIS A 136 11.72 -1.22 7.66
C HIS A 136 11.90 0.18 8.25
N THR A 137 13.00 0.39 8.97
CA THR A 137 13.24 1.70 9.59
C THR A 137 13.63 2.74 8.55
N LEU A 138 14.59 2.40 7.68
CA LEU A 138 15.18 3.36 6.75
C LEU A 138 14.21 3.74 5.63
N GLU A 139 13.48 2.79 5.08
CA GLU A 139 12.51 3.05 3.99
C GLU A 139 11.35 3.93 4.50
N MET A 140 10.85 3.66 5.70
CA MET A 140 9.83 4.51 6.33
C MET A 140 10.31 5.95 6.53
N GLN A 141 11.57 6.13 6.96
CA GLN A 141 12.17 7.47 7.08
C GLN A 141 12.29 8.17 5.73
N LEU A 142 12.68 7.45 4.68
CA LEU A 142 12.74 8.01 3.32
C LEU A 142 11.37 8.41 2.78
N ALA A 143 10.35 7.59 3.00
CA ALA A 143 8.98 7.95 2.61
C ALA A 143 8.52 9.23 3.30
N SER A 144 8.83 9.42 4.59
CA SER A 144 8.52 10.67 5.30
C SER A 144 9.23 11.90 4.73
N LEU A 145 10.38 11.75 4.07
CA LEU A 145 11.06 12.85 3.37
C LEU A 145 10.52 13.08 1.95
N SER A 146 9.78 12.10 1.42
CA SER A 146 9.31 12.06 0.04
C SER A 146 7.83 12.44 -0.10
N VAL A 147 7.06 12.46 0.98
CA VAL A 147 5.62 12.74 0.95
C VAL A 147 5.35 13.84 1.97
N ILE A 148 5.68 15.08 1.59
CA ILE A 148 5.41 16.33 2.32
C ILE A 148 4.95 17.37 1.30
#